data_AF-A0A194V1R3-F1
#
_entry.id   AF-A0A194V1R3-F1
#
_cell.length_a   1.000
_cell.length_b   1.000
_cell.length_c   1.000
_cell.angle_alpha   90.00
_cell.angle_beta   90.00
_cell.angle_gamma   90.00
#
_symmetry.space_group_name_H-M   'P 1'
#
loop_
_entity.id
_entity.type
_entity.pdbx_description
1 polymer ?
#
loop_
_entity_poly.entity_id
_entity_poly.type
_entity_poly.pdbx_seq_one_letter_code
_entity_poly.pdbx_strand_id
1 'polypeptide(L)'
;MPLDFIIFRNSRRCSKTSQQKIMDGAAELDALPIMYIDQMALLEIGSTVFSSLMDADPQARQEVTYMFWGEGSKQRLNGLDINLAPFWNYYIKECTYALYDRGRYVALRTHRDVVEVAAQLDSGLLRTEIKDSLRTKLTTPHHNEDELLENSIDLVSGLLLMMDCGTFIHGFSGRTELLWRQGSLRQHLVDHFGETPVLGHDGVKLEKNFIARNLGRIAGLEIVWTDNLVDHLRMSDDDTKVHIFHHASFLECQRHSQKSLLPEGVATETLQTLALLLPSADAETRTWFLKMAATTGLDTRAIQCGRLRSDRRQIEKFRIWRDRLVTLKQVFDEAQPKTLSQWWYDRRNGVQWYTFWVAILVLVLTIVFGLIQSIEGALQVYASFKSLSGPG
;
A
#
# COMPACT_ATOMS: atom_id res chain seq x y z
N MET A 1 29.60 36.58 -8.88
CA MET A 1 30.50 35.50 -9.37
C MET A 1 29.63 34.34 -9.82
N PRO A 2 29.44 34.15 -11.14
CA PRO A 2 28.87 32.95 -11.76
C PRO A 2 29.99 32.06 -12.35
N LEU A 3 29.68 30.80 -12.71
CA LEU A 3 30.36 29.86 -13.65
C LEU A 3 30.14 28.43 -13.12
N ASP A 4 29.82 27.38 -13.87
CA ASP A 4 29.24 27.21 -15.20
C ASP A 4 28.96 25.71 -15.39
N PHE A 5 28.08 25.40 -16.33
CA PHE A 5 27.79 24.09 -16.90
C PHE A 5 29.03 23.38 -17.47
N ILE A 6 29.18 22.05 -17.28
CA ILE A 6 29.81 21.17 -18.30
C ILE A 6 29.06 19.83 -18.41
N ILE A 7 28.55 19.59 -19.62
CA ILE A 7 28.11 18.33 -20.20
C ILE A 7 29.35 17.57 -20.69
N PHE A 8 29.45 16.25 -20.50
CA PHE A 8 30.18 15.41 -21.45
C PHE A 8 29.51 14.06 -21.70
N ARG A 9 29.43 13.73 -22.99
CA ARG A 9 28.81 12.58 -23.64
C ARG A 9 29.94 11.73 -24.24
N ASN A 10 29.67 10.42 -24.43
CA ASN A 10 30.36 9.46 -25.31
C ASN A 10 31.72 8.86 -24.89
N SER A 11 31.81 7.52 -24.79
CA SER A 11 32.03 6.62 -25.95
C SER A 11 32.58 5.25 -25.51
N ARG A 12 32.11 4.19 -26.18
CA ARG A 12 32.67 2.82 -26.12
C ARG A 12 34.01 2.76 -26.88
N ARG A 13 35.01 2.05 -26.35
CA ARG A 13 35.90 1.20 -27.17
C ARG A 13 36.62 0.13 -26.35
N CYS A 14 36.40 -1.11 -26.77
CA CYS A 14 37.08 -2.32 -26.36
C CYS A 14 38.47 -2.39 -27.00
N SER A 15 39.50 -2.87 -26.29
CA SER A 15 40.71 -3.39 -26.91
C SER A 15 41.30 -4.55 -26.10
N LYS A 16 41.48 -5.65 -26.82
CA LYS A 16 42.03 -6.95 -26.45
C LYS A 16 43.53 -6.84 -26.14
N THR A 17 43.97 -7.06 -24.90
CA THR A 17 45.40 -7.31 -24.61
C THR A 17 45.72 -8.09 -23.33
N SER A 18 44.81 -8.95 -22.84
CA SER A 18 45.10 -9.79 -21.65
C SER A 18 44.72 -11.26 -21.81
N GLN A 19 44.76 -11.79 -23.04
CA GLN A 19 44.57 -13.22 -23.33
C GLN A 19 45.87 -14.01 -23.52
N GLN A 20 47.04 -13.43 -23.21
CA GLN A 20 48.34 -14.09 -23.41
C GLN A 20 49.14 -14.23 -22.11
N LYS A 21 48.49 -14.65 -21.02
CA LYS A 21 49.19 -15.03 -19.78
C LYS A 21 48.52 -16.18 -19.01
N ILE A 22 47.84 -17.06 -19.77
CA ILE A 22 47.21 -18.30 -19.29
C ILE A 22 47.86 -19.47 -20.04
N MET A 23 49.17 -19.62 -19.95
CA MET A 23 49.90 -20.88 -20.22
C MET A 23 51.22 -20.72 -19.49
N ASP A 24 51.43 -21.54 -18.46
CA ASP A 24 52.68 -21.84 -17.74
C ASP A 24 52.46 -21.74 -16.23
N GLY A 25 52.00 -22.86 -15.65
CA GLY A 25 51.81 -23.00 -14.21
C GLY A 25 50.87 -24.14 -13.82
N ALA A 26 50.94 -25.27 -14.51
CA ALA A 26 50.24 -26.50 -14.14
C ALA A 26 51.28 -27.56 -13.79
N ALA A 27 51.57 -27.74 -12.49
CA ALA A 27 52.12 -28.96 -11.90
C ALA A 27 52.34 -28.78 -10.39
N GLU A 28 51.28 -28.96 -9.58
CA GLU A 28 51.37 -29.57 -8.24
C GLU A 28 49.93 -29.82 -7.74
N LEU A 29 49.41 -30.98 -8.09
CA LEU A 29 48.18 -31.57 -7.55
C LEU A 29 48.61 -32.91 -6.97
N ASP A 30 48.72 -33.00 -5.65
CA ASP A 30 48.51 -34.24 -4.87
C ASP A 30 48.59 -33.93 -3.37
N ALA A 31 47.50 -33.39 -2.82
CA ALA A 31 46.97 -33.65 -1.48
C ALA A 31 45.82 -32.67 -1.19
N LEU A 32 44.77 -33.18 -0.51
CA LEU A 32 43.60 -32.50 0.08
C LEU A 32 42.28 -32.50 -0.72
N PRO A 33 41.55 -33.63 -0.75
CA PRO A 33 40.13 -33.64 -1.09
C PRO A 33 39.28 -33.97 0.15
N ILE A 34 39.34 -33.17 1.22
CA ILE A 34 38.37 -33.30 2.34
C ILE A 34 37.86 -31.93 2.83
N MET A 35 38.64 -30.85 2.74
CA MET A 35 38.22 -29.54 3.27
C MET A 35 37.31 -28.72 2.33
N TYR A 36 37.35 -28.97 1.02
CA TYR A 36 36.59 -28.17 0.04
C TYR A 36 35.14 -28.63 -0.17
N ILE A 37 34.86 -29.91 0.11
CA ILE A 37 33.50 -30.47 0.00
C ILE A 37 32.62 -29.96 1.15
N ASP A 38 33.19 -29.81 2.34
CA ASP A 38 32.46 -29.29 3.51
C ASP A 38 32.14 -27.79 3.37
N GLN A 39 33.07 -27.02 2.78
CA GLN A 39 32.90 -25.58 2.57
C GLN A 39 31.98 -25.24 1.38
N MET A 40 31.93 -26.10 0.35
CA MET A 40 30.95 -26.00 -0.73
C MET A 40 29.56 -26.51 -0.32
N ALA A 41 29.49 -27.56 0.51
CA ALA A 41 28.22 -27.99 1.11
C ALA A 41 27.63 -26.90 2.03
N LEU A 42 28.45 -26.20 2.83
CA LEU A 42 27.99 -25.07 3.65
C LEU A 42 27.54 -23.85 2.80
N LEU A 43 28.10 -23.64 1.61
CA LEU A 43 27.66 -22.61 0.67
C LEU A 43 26.36 -22.98 -0.08
N GLU A 44 26.18 -24.25 -0.44
CA GLU A 44 24.93 -24.75 -1.05
C GLU A 44 23.79 -24.84 -0.02
N ILE A 45 24.06 -25.28 1.22
CA ILE A 45 23.10 -25.28 2.34
C ILE A 45 22.69 -23.83 2.67
N GLY A 46 23.62 -22.88 2.62
CA GLY A 46 23.28 -21.46 2.74
C GLY A 46 22.25 -21.02 1.69
N SER A 47 22.52 -21.29 0.41
CA SER A 47 21.64 -20.86 -0.70
C SER A 47 20.26 -21.52 -0.73
N THR A 48 20.18 -22.80 -0.35
CA THR A 48 18.93 -23.58 -0.32
C THR A 48 18.05 -23.25 0.88
N VAL A 49 18.66 -22.96 2.05
CA VAL A 49 17.93 -22.54 3.25
C VAL A 49 17.30 -21.15 3.08
N PHE A 50 17.97 -20.21 2.40
CA PHE A 50 17.36 -18.92 2.06
C PHE A 50 16.23 -19.04 1.02
N SER A 51 16.29 -20.05 0.15
CA SER A 51 15.26 -20.27 -0.89
C SER A 51 13.91 -20.68 -0.29
N SER A 52 13.90 -21.43 0.82
CA SER A 52 12.66 -22.02 1.35
C SER A 52 11.66 -21.00 1.89
N LEU A 53 12.08 -19.82 2.34
CA LEU A 53 11.17 -18.77 2.82
C LEU A 53 10.83 -17.75 1.71
N MET A 54 11.64 -17.71 0.65
CA MET A 54 11.46 -16.85 -0.52
C MET A 54 10.55 -17.48 -1.59
N ASP A 55 10.38 -18.80 -1.59
CA ASP A 55 9.44 -19.51 -2.44
C ASP A 55 8.52 -20.40 -1.59
N ALA A 56 7.25 -20.02 -1.51
CA ALA A 56 6.24 -20.80 -0.80
C ALA A 56 5.64 -21.84 -1.75
N ASP A 57 6.13 -23.09 -1.64
CA ASP A 57 5.54 -24.24 -2.31
C ASP A 57 4.05 -24.44 -1.89
N PRO A 58 3.25 -25.21 -2.65
CA PRO A 58 1.83 -25.39 -2.34
C PRO A 58 1.55 -25.97 -0.95
N GLN A 59 2.45 -26.81 -0.41
CA GLN A 59 2.31 -27.40 0.91
C GLN A 59 2.56 -26.37 2.00
N ALA A 60 3.66 -25.62 1.91
CA ALA A 60 3.98 -24.52 2.81
C ALA A 60 2.87 -23.47 2.83
N ARG A 61 2.31 -23.13 1.66
CA ARG A 61 1.14 -22.23 1.57
C ARG A 61 -0.05 -22.79 2.33
N GLN A 62 -0.34 -24.08 2.20
CA GLN A 62 -1.44 -24.71 2.90
C GLN A 62 -1.23 -24.71 4.42
N GLU A 63 -0.03 -25.04 4.90
CA GLU A 63 0.31 -25.06 6.32
C GLU A 63 0.17 -23.68 6.96
N VAL A 64 0.76 -22.65 6.34
CA VAL A 64 0.65 -21.25 6.78
C VAL A 64 -0.81 -20.79 6.77
N THR A 65 -1.56 -21.05 5.69
CA THR A 65 -2.98 -20.68 5.59
C THR A 65 -3.81 -21.33 6.70
N TYR A 66 -3.55 -22.61 6.99
CA TYR A 66 -4.25 -23.35 8.05
C TYR A 66 -3.88 -22.82 9.44
N MET A 67 -2.62 -22.44 9.66
CA MET A 67 -2.21 -21.78 10.89
C MET A 67 -2.97 -20.45 11.04
N PHE A 68 -2.94 -19.60 10.01
CA PHE A 68 -3.44 -18.22 10.05
C PHE A 68 -4.96 -18.16 10.17
N TRP A 69 -5.68 -19.03 9.46
CA TRP A 69 -7.14 -18.93 9.36
C TRP A 69 -7.90 -20.25 9.57
N GLY A 70 -7.23 -21.39 9.75
CA GLY A 70 -7.86 -22.70 9.90
C GLY A 70 -8.40 -23.30 8.59
N GLU A 71 -9.20 -24.36 8.68
CA GLU A 71 -9.75 -25.08 7.52
C GLU A 71 -10.76 -24.27 6.70
N GLY A 72 -11.39 -23.26 7.31
CA GLY A 72 -12.45 -22.45 6.70
C GLY A 72 -11.99 -21.55 5.56
N SER A 73 -10.69 -21.30 5.38
CA SER A 73 -10.17 -20.47 4.29
C SER A 73 -10.32 -21.11 2.91
N LYS A 74 -10.36 -22.45 2.84
CA LYS A 74 -10.57 -23.21 1.59
C LYS A 74 -12.02 -23.22 1.13
N GLN A 75 -12.95 -22.68 1.91
CA GLN A 75 -14.38 -22.89 1.70
C GLN A 75 -15.06 -21.62 1.22
N ARG A 76 -15.40 -21.63 -0.08
CA ARG A 76 -16.49 -20.89 -0.74
C ARG A 76 -17.32 -20.00 0.21
N LEU A 77 -16.82 -18.81 0.48
CA LEU A 77 -17.62 -17.79 1.15
C LEU A 77 -18.66 -17.29 0.13
N ASN A 78 -19.91 -17.75 0.30
CA ASN A 78 -21.04 -17.48 -0.60
C ASN A 78 -20.84 -17.91 -2.07
N GLY A 79 -20.07 -18.98 -2.32
CA GLY A 79 -19.85 -19.50 -3.67
C GLY A 79 -18.86 -18.71 -4.55
N LEU A 80 -18.23 -17.65 -4.02
CA LEU A 80 -17.09 -17.00 -4.66
C LEU A 80 -15.77 -17.48 -4.06
N ASP A 81 -14.84 -17.85 -4.92
CA ASP A 81 -13.48 -18.26 -4.55
C ASP A 81 -12.68 -17.07 -3.99
N ILE A 82 -12.05 -17.23 -2.83
CA ILE A 82 -11.22 -16.18 -2.23
C ILE A 82 -9.84 -16.22 -2.89
N ASN A 83 -9.48 -15.13 -3.57
CA ASN A 83 -8.18 -15.03 -4.21
C ASN A 83 -7.16 -14.50 -3.20
N LEU A 84 -6.33 -15.38 -2.67
CA LEU A 84 -5.25 -15.03 -1.74
C LEU A 84 -3.95 -14.62 -2.44
N ALA A 85 -3.91 -14.51 -3.77
CA ALA A 85 -2.69 -14.08 -4.47
C ALA A 85 -2.13 -12.72 -3.99
N PRO A 86 -2.95 -11.68 -3.73
CA PRO A 86 -2.46 -10.42 -3.17
C PRO A 86 -1.78 -10.58 -1.80
N PHE A 87 -2.38 -11.40 -0.91
CA PHE A 87 -1.78 -11.73 0.38
C PHE A 87 -0.44 -12.46 0.20
N TRP A 88 -0.37 -13.46 -0.69
CA TRP A 88 0.88 -14.19 -0.94
C TRP A 88 1.98 -13.31 -1.53
N ASN A 89 1.62 -12.36 -2.40
CA ASN A 89 2.56 -11.37 -2.91
C ASN A 89 3.12 -10.50 -1.78
N TYR A 90 2.27 -10.05 -0.85
CA TYR A 90 2.69 -9.36 0.37
C TYR A 90 3.60 -10.24 1.24
N TYR A 91 3.16 -11.46 1.54
CA TYR A 91 3.89 -12.41 2.39
C TYR A 91 5.32 -12.65 1.89
N ILE A 92 5.46 -12.97 0.60
CA ILE A 92 6.77 -13.24 -0.01
C ILE A 92 7.64 -11.97 -0.05
N LYS A 93 7.03 -10.81 -0.31
CA LYS A 93 7.72 -9.52 -0.30
C LYS A 93 8.30 -9.21 1.08
N GLU A 94 7.53 -9.34 2.15
CA GLU A 94 7.99 -9.09 3.52
C GLU A 94 9.04 -10.12 3.97
N CYS A 95 8.86 -11.40 3.65
CA CYS A 95 9.90 -12.43 3.87
C CYS A 95 11.20 -12.11 3.11
N THR A 96 11.11 -11.63 1.88
CA THR A 96 12.28 -11.25 1.07
C THR A 96 13.00 -10.04 1.67
N TYR A 97 12.27 -9.04 2.16
CA TYR A 97 12.86 -7.89 2.83
C TYR A 97 13.52 -8.26 4.16
N ALA A 98 12.89 -9.13 4.96
CA ALA A 98 13.46 -9.64 6.18
C ALA A 98 14.76 -10.44 5.96
N LEU A 99 14.87 -11.12 4.83
CA LEU A 99 16.07 -11.88 4.43
C LEU A 99 17.12 -11.02 3.71
N TYR A 100 16.91 -9.70 3.59
CA TYR A 100 17.93 -8.79 3.08
C TYR A 100 19.22 -8.87 3.92
N ASP A 101 20.37 -8.60 3.30
CA ASP A 101 21.71 -8.81 3.90
C ASP A 101 21.90 -10.24 4.48
N ARG A 102 21.44 -11.25 3.74
CA ARG A 102 21.54 -12.69 4.09
C ARG A 102 20.80 -13.05 5.39
N GLY A 103 19.72 -12.34 5.72
CA GLY A 103 18.92 -12.62 6.91
C GLY A 103 19.68 -12.46 8.23
N ARG A 104 20.70 -11.58 8.26
CA ARG A 104 21.49 -11.28 9.48
C ARG A 104 20.64 -10.76 10.64
N TYR A 105 19.45 -10.24 10.34
CA TYR A 105 18.57 -9.57 11.29
C TYR A 105 17.34 -10.39 11.66
N VAL A 106 17.18 -11.63 11.16
CA VAL A 106 16.02 -12.49 11.46
C VAL A 106 16.50 -13.92 11.68
N ALA A 107 15.94 -14.64 12.64
CA ALA A 107 16.25 -16.02 13.01
C ALA A 107 15.59 -17.05 12.08
N LEU A 108 14.46 -16.68 11.50
CA LEU A 108 13.59 -17.55 10.72
C LEU A 108 14.24 -17.95 9.40
N ARG A 109 14.14 -19.22 9.04
CA ARG A 109 14.74 -19.76 7.80
C ARG A 109 13.73 -20.49 6.92
N THR A 110 12.64 -20.98 7.50
CA THR A 110 11.63 -21.76 6.80
C THR A 110 10.22 -21.28 7.11
N HIS A 111 9.24 -21.62 6.25
CA HIS A 111 7.82 -21.37 6.54
C HIS A 111 7.35 -22.10 7.81
N ARG A 112 7.99 -23.21 8.18
CA ARG A 112 7.69 -23.94 9.41
C ARG A 112 8.04 -23.12 10.65
N ASP A 113 9.14 -22.37 10.63
CA ASP A 113 9.49 -21.46 11.72
C ASP A 113 8.43 -20.37 11.89
N VAL A 114 7.93 -19.82 10.77
CA VAL A 114 6.81 -18.85 10.76
C VAL A 114 5.56 -19.46 11.39
N VAL A 115 5.18 -20.67 10.98
CA VAL A 115 4.01 -21.39 11.52
C VAL A 115 4.15 -21.61 13.04
N GLU A 116 5.34 -21.97 13.51
CA GLU A 116 5.56 -22.25 14.92
C GLU A 116 5.48 -21.00 15.80
N VAL A 117 6.17 -19.92 15.41
CA VAL A 117 6.09 -18.64 16.13
C VAL A 117 4.65 -18.10 16.11
N ALA A 118 3.96 -18.24 14.97
CA ALA A 118 2.60 -17.76 14.85
C ALA A 118 1.62 -18.59 15.71
N ALA A 119 1.85 -19.89 15.87
CA ALA A 119 1.10 -20.72 16.82
C ALA A 119 1.35 -20.31 18.27
N GLN A 120 2.58 -19.94 18.64
CA GLN A 120 2.90 -19.42 19.96
C GLN A 120 2.16 -18.09 20.23
N LEU A 121 2.15 -17.17 19.25
CA LEU A 121 1.38 -15.93 19.32
C LEU A 121 -0.12 -16.19 19.48
N ASP A 122 -0.68 -17.15 18.73
CA ASP A 122 -2.10 -17.53 18.82
C ASP A 122 -2.47 -18.09 20.20
N SER A 123 -1.61 -18.92 20.79
CA SER A 123 -1.80 -19.43 22.16
C SER A 123 -1.65 -18.36 23.26
N GLY A 124 -1.25 -17.13 22.91
CA GLY A 124 -1.16 -16.02 23.85
C GLY A 124 0.13 -15.95 24.66
N LEU A 125 1.20 -16.62 24.20
CA LEU A 125 2.51 -16.49 24.84
C LEU A 125 2.99 -15.04 24.80
N LEU A 126 3.73 -14.65 25.84
CA LEU A 126 4.36 -13.35 25.92
C LEU A 126 5.57 -13.29 24.99
N ARG A 127 5.89 -12.07 24.55
CA ARG A 127 7.03 -11.80 23.67
C ARG A 127 8.34 -12.37 24.21
N THR A 128 8.57 -12.29 25.52
CA THR A 128 9.75 -12.84 26.20
C THR A 128 9.83 -14.36 26.12
N GLU A 129 8.70 -15.05 26.24
CA GLU A 129 8.64 -16.52 26.20
C GLU A 129 8.89 -17.05 24.78
N ILE A 130 8.34 -16.36 23.77
CA ILE A 130 8.58 -16.67 22.36
C ILE A 130 10.05 -16.45 22.01
N LYS A 131 10.64 -15.36 22.51
CA LYS A 131 12.06 -15.04 22.34
C LYS A 131 12.96 -16.10 22.95
N ASP A 132 12.64 -16.58 24.16
CA ASP A 132 13.38 -17.67 24.80
C ASP A 132 13.24 -18.98 24.01
N SER A 133 12.04 -19.30 23.51
CA SER A 133 11.82 -20.46 22.63
C SER A 133 12.69 -20.40 21.37
N LEU A 134 12.71 -19.24 20.68
CA LEU A 134 13.55 -19.04 19.50
C LEU A 134 15.04 -19.09 19.83
N ARG A 135 15.46 -18.55 20.98
CA ARG A 135 16.86 -18.59 21.44
C ARG A 135 17.37 -20.02 21.58
N THR A 136 16.56 -20.96 22.08
CA THR A 136 16.97 -22.37 22.21
C THR A 136 17.29 -23.06 20.88
N LYS A 137 16.80 -22.50 19.76
CA LYS A 137 17.05 -23.04 18.41
C LYS A 137 18.29 -22.45 17.74
N LEU A 138 18.86 -21.39 18.31
CA LEU A 138 20.08 -20.81 17.78
C LEU A 138 21.25 -21.75 18.07
N THR A 139 21.84 -22.28 17.00
CA THR A 139 23.00 -23.18 17.09
C THR A 139 24.32 -22.43 17.24
N THR A 140 24.33 -21.14 16.92
CA THR A 140 25.52 -20.29 16.96
C THR A 140 25.26 -19.00 17.74
N PRO A 141 26.22 -18.52 18.56
CA PRO A 141 26.12 -17.23 19.22
C PRO A 141 26.22 -16.11 18.19
N HIS A 142 25.27 -15.17 18.24
CA HIS A 142 25.23 -13.99 17.37
C HIS A 142 25.42 -12.73 18.22
N HIS A 143 26.25 -11.78 17.78
CA HIS A 143 26.44 -10.52 18.51
C HIS A 143 25.14 -9.69 18.59
N ASN A 144 24.27 -9.82 17.59
CA ASN A 144 22.98 -9.15 17.48
C ASN A 144 21.80 -10.09 17.79
N GLU A 145 22.01 -11.10 18.64
CA GLU A 145 21.00 -12.12 18.94
C GLU A 145 19.66 -11.53 19.36
N ASP A 146 19.67 -10.53 20.25
CA ASP A 146 18.46 -9.92 20.77
C ASP A 146 17.62 -9.30 19.65
N GLU A 147 18.25 -8.46 18.83
CA GLU A 147 17.63 -7.82 17.66
C GLU A 147 17.12 -8.85 16.65
N LEU A 148 17.89 -9.91 16.41
CA LEU A 148 17.53 -10.98 15.49
C LEU A 148 16.27 -11.74 15.94
N LEU A 149 16.10 -11.96 17.25
CA LEU A 149 14.93 -12.61 17.81
C LEU A 149 13.70 -11.66 17.78
N GLU A 150 13.88 -10.40 18.15
CA GLU A 150 12.82 -9.38 18.14
C GLU A 150 12.24 -9.18 16.73
N ASN A 151 13.10 -8.98 15.73
CA ASN A 151 12.68 -8.82 14.34
C ASN A 151 11.99 -10.07 13.77
N SER A 152 12.32 -11.26 14.27
CA SER A 152 11.64 -12.51 13.89
C SER A 152 10.19 -12.51 14.37
N ILE A 153 9.98 -12.10 15.62
CA ILE A 153 8.64 -11.98 16.20
C ILE A 153 7.85 -10.89 15.47
N ASP A 154 8.48 -9.76 15.16
CA ASP A 154 7.84 -8.66 14.43
C ASP A 154 7.44 -9.06 13.01
N LEU A 155 8.32 -9.76 12.29
CA LEU A 155 8.01 -10.29 10.97
C LEU A 155 6.78 -11.21 11.03
N VAL A 156 6.76 -12.19 11.94
CA VAL A 156 5.65 -13.14 12.02
C VAL A 156 4.35 -12.47 12.44
N SER A 157 4.42 -11.53 13.39
CA SER A 157 3.27 -10.74 13.82
C SER A 157 2.72 -9.92 12.65
N GLY A 158 3.59 -9.30 11.86
CA GLY A 158 3.21 -8.51 10.70
C GLY A 158 2.70 -9.32 9.52
N LEU A 159 3.22 -10.54 9.30
CA LEU A 159 2.67 -11.47 8.31
C LEU A 159 1.26 -11.92 8.71
N LEU A 160 1.05 -12.22 9.99
CA LEU A 160 -0.23 -12.72 10.52
C LEU A 160 -1.34 -11.67 10.48
N LEU A 161 -1.00 -10.40 10.73
CA LEU A 161 -1.95 -9.30 10.88
C LEU A 161 -2.00 -8.35 9.68
N MET A 162 -1.03 -8.45 8.76
CA MET A 162 -0.75 -7.41 7.75
C MET A 162 -0.56 -6.03 8.38
N MET A 163 0.22 -5.98 9.46
CA MET A 163 0.54 -4.77 10.22
C MET A 163 2.05 -4.64 10.38
N ASP A 164 2.54 -3.40 10.44
CA ASP A 164 3.95 -3.19 10.77
C ASP A 164 4.14 -3.23 12.30
N CYS A 165 4.69 -4.33 12.84
CA CYS A 165 4.80 -4.55 14.28
C CYS A 165 6.18 -4.25 14.87
N GLY A 166 7.13 -3.71 14.09
CA GLY A 166 8.53 -3.53 14.51
C GLY A 166 9.19 -2.25 14.00
N THR A 167 10.29 -1.87 14.64
CA THR A 167 11.15 -0.76 14.20
C THR A 167 12.18 -1.28 13.20
N PHE A 168 11.91 -1.20 11.90
CA PHE A 168 12.94 -1.47 10.91
C PHE A 168 13.93 -0.31 10.86
N ILE A 169 15.09 -0.46 11.51
CA ILE A 169 16.17 0.54 11.64
C ILE A 169 16.71 1.04 10.28
N HIS A 170 16.36 0.37 9.16
CA HIS A 170 16.80 0.73 7.82
C HIS A 170 15.71 1.24 6.88
N GLY A 171 14.51 1.54 7.39
CA GLY A 171 13.43 2.10 6.57
C GLY A 171 12.81 3.32 7.19
N PHE A 172 13.14 4.52 6.68
CA PHE A 172 12.16 5.62 6.68
C PHE A 172 11.02 5.22 5.73
N SER A 173 10.17 4.28 6.15
CA SER A 173 9.08 3.75 5.32
C SER A 173 7.87 4.69 5.33
N GLY A 174 7.82 5.64 6.26
CA GLY A 174 6.68 6.52 6.50
C GLY A 174 5.43 5.79 7.00
N ARG A 175 5.49 4.47 7.25
CA ARG A 175 4.39 3.63 7.74
C ARG A 175 4.15 3.83 9.22
N THR A 176 2.93 3.56 9.68
CA THR A 176 2.62 3.57 11.12
C THR A 176 3.09 2.24 11.71
N GLU A 177 3.99 2.33 12.69
CA GLU A 177 4.49 1.19 13.44
C GLU A 177 3.60 0.92 14.66
N LEU A 178 3.15 -0.32 14.82
CA LEU A 178 2.49 -0.82 16.02
C LEU A 178 3.56 -1.26 17.02
N LEU A 179 3.93 -0.34 17.93
CA LEU A 179 5.03 -0.55 18.88
C LEU A 179 4.65 -1.52 20.02
N TRP A 180 4.66 -2.82 19.74
CA TRP A 180 4.36 -3.86 20.72
C TRP A 180 5.62 -4.35 21.45
N ARG A 181 5.85 -3.86 22.68
CA ARG A 181 7.04 -4.22 23.49
C ARG A 181 6.75 -5.16 24.66
N GLN A 182 5.52 -5.18 25.17
CA GLN A 182 5.16 -5.91 26.39
C GLN A 182 3.75 -6.49 26.28
N GLY A 183 3.46 -7.48 27.13
CA GLY A 183 2.17 -8.16 27.16
C GLY A 183 1.95 -9.10 25.97
N SER A 184 0.74 -9.65 25.88
CA SER A 184 0.34 -10.47 24.73
C SER A 184 -0.04 -9.59 23.54
N LEU A 185 0.19 -10.09 22.34
CA LEU A 185 -0.17 -9.40 21.10
C LEU A 185 -1.67 -9.08 21.03
N ARG A 186 -2.52 -10.02 21.48
CA ARG A 186 -3.98 -9.83 21.49
C ARG A 186 -4.42 -8.66 22.37
N GLN A 187 -3.85 -8.53 23.57
CA GLN A 187 -4.21 -7.42 24.46
C GLN A 187 -3.76 -6.08 23.86
N HIS A 188 -2.54 -6.03 23.32
CA HIS A 188 -2.02 -4.83 22.68
C HIS A 188 -2.90 -4.36 21.51
N LEU A 189 -3.41 -5.28 20.69
CA LEU A 189 -4.35 -4.97 19.62
C LEU A 189 -5.69 -4.44 20.13
N VAL A 190 -6.23 -5.04 21.20
CA VAL A 190 -7.47 -4.57 21.83
C VAL A 190 -7.29 -3.16 22.37
N ASP A 191 -6.15 -2.86 23.00
CA ASP A 191 -5.86 -1.53 23.52
C ASP A 191 -5.72 -0.52 22.37
N HIS A 192 -5.00 -0.86 21.30
CA HIS A 192 -4.78 0.01 20.15
C HIS A 192 -6.06 0.33 19.36
N PHE A 193 -6.88 -0.67 19.06
CA PHE A 193 -8.13 -0.47 18.30
C PHE A 193 -9.35 -0.17 19.18
N GLY A 194 -9.21 -0.30 20.50
CA GLY A 194 -10.27 -0.05 21.49
C GLY A 194 -10.29 1.38 22.02
N GLU A 195 -9.38 2.24 21.59
CA GLU A 195 -9.39 3.66 21.95
C GLU A 195 -10.75 4.29 21.62
N THR A 196 -11.32 5.00 22.59
CA THR A 196 -12.60 5.68 22.39
C THR A 196 -12.41 6.83 21.40
N PRO A 197 -13.28 6.95 20.38
CA PRO A 197 -13.17 8.05 19.41
C PRO A 197 -13.15 9.41 20.10
N VAL A 198 -12.16 10.22 19.77
CA VAL A 198 -11.96 11.55 20.36
C VAL A 198 -12.73 12.60 19.58
N LEU A 199 -12.84 12.43 18.27
CA LEU A 199 -13.52 13.40 17.40
C LEU A 199 -15.03 13.20 17.44
N GLY A 200 -15.69 14.08 18.18
CA GLY A 200 -17.14 14.21 18.20
C GLY A 200 -17.66 14.81 16.90
N HIS A 201 -18.27 14.00 16.06
CA HIS A 201 -19.10 14.46 14.95
C HIS A 201 -20.39 13.65 14.95
N ASP A 202 -21.38 14.15 15.67
CA ASP A 202 -22.72 13.58 15.69
C ASP A 202 -23.55 14.24 14.59
N GLY A 203 -24.26 13.43 13.80
CA GLY A 203 -25.08 13.82 12.66
C GLY A 203 -24.33 13.92 11.32
N VAL A 204 -23.02 13.66 11.26
CA VAL A 204 -22.28 13.72 9.98
C VAL A 204 -22.59 12.51 9.11
N LYS A 205 -23.21 12.78 7.98
CA LYS A 205 -23.57 11.77 6.98
C LYS A 205 -22.52 11.72 5.89
N LEU A 206 -21.98 10.53 5.65
CA LEU A 206 -21.08 10.27 4.54
C LEU A 206 -21.91 10.16 3.26
N GLU A 207 -21.83 11.21 2.44
CA GLU A 207 -22.63 11.36 1.22
C GLU A 207 -22.30 10.31 0.15
N LYS A 208 -23.12 10.24 -0.90
CA LYS A 208 -22.91 9.27 -2.00
C LYS A 208 -21.67 9.58 -2.85
N ASN A 209 -21.26 10.84 -2.87
CA ASN A 209 -20.06 11.34 -3.54
C ASN A 209 -18.78 11.14 -2.70
N PHE A 210 -18.86 10.72 -1.43
CA PHE A 210 -17.70 10.43 -0.60
C PHE A 210 -17.16 9.03 -0.92
N ILE A 211 -16.42 8.95 -2.03
CA ILE A 211 -15.84 7.72 -2.59
C ILE A 211 -14.38 7.96 -2.96
N ALA A 212 -13.55 6.91 -2.97
CA ALA A 212 -12.11 6.99 -3.23
C ALA A 212 -11.82 7.79 -4.51
N ARG A 213 -12.49 7.47 -5.63
CA ARG A 213 -12.31 8.18 -6.90
C ARG A 213 -12.59 9.69 -6.80
N ASN A 214 -13.53 10.10 -5.95
CA ASN A 214 -13.89 11.50 -5.72
C ASN A 214 -12.91 12.20 -4.77
N LEU A 215 -12.33 11.50 -3.79
CA LEU A 215 -11.23 12.04 -2.99
C LEU A 215 -10.11 12.54 -3.91
N GLY A 216 -9.74 11.76 -4.92
CA GLY A 216 -8.75 12.18 -5.91
C GLY A 216 -9.23 13.29 -6.85
N ARG A 217 -10.34 13.08 -7.58
CA ARG A 217 -10.73 14.03 -8.64
C ARG A 217 -11.39 15.32 -8.16
N ILE A 218 -11.93 15.36 -6.93
CA ILE A 218 -12.59 16.54 -6.35
C ILE A 218 -11.67 17.20 -5.33
N ALA A 219 -11.24 16.46 -4.31
CA ALA A 219 -10.41 17.02 -3.24
C ALA A 219 -8.92 17.11 -3.61
N GLY A 220 -8.50 16.47 -4.71
CA GLY A 220 -7.09 16.48 -5.13
C GLY A 220 -6.20 15.59 -4.28
N LEU A 221 -6.78 14.66 -3.52
CA LEU A 221 -6.03 13.73 -2.67
C LEU A 221 -5.36 12.63 -3.50
N GLU A 222 -4.10 12.35 -3.21
CA GLU A 222 -3.45 11.16 -3.74
C GLU A 222 -3.88 9.92 -2.95
N ILE A 223 -4.29 8.87 -3.65
CA ILE A 223 -4.68 7.60 -3.02
C ILE A 223 -3.46 6.68 -3.03
N VAL A 224 -2.95 6.38 -1.84
CA VAL A 224 -1.86 5.45 -1.63
C VAL A 224 -2.45 4.11 -1.18
N TRP A 225 -2.29 3.07 -1.99
CA TRP A 225 -2.71 1.72 -1.61
C TRP A 225 -1.69 1.14 -0.64
N THR A 226 -2.15 0.69 0.54
CA THR A 226 -1.26 0.18 1.58
C THR A 226 -1.49 -1.31 1.86
N ASP A 227 -0.40 -2.01 2.12
CA ASP A 227 -0.37 -3.37 2.65
C ASP A 227 -0.48 -3.40 4.19
N ASN A 228 -0.32 -2.24 4.86
CA ASN A 228 -0.38 -2.10 6.32
C ASN A 228 -1.79 -1.71 6.77
N LEU A 229 -2.47 -2.58 7.51
CA LEU A 229 -3.81 -2.35 8.03
C LEU A 229 -3.86 -1.15 9.00
N VAL A 230 -2.80 -0.91 9.77
CA VAL A 230 -2.73 0.24 10.69
C VAL A 230 -2.69 1.58 9.96
N ASP A 231 -2.31 1.62 8.68
CA ASP A 231 -2.32 2.83 7.86
C ASP A 231 -3.68 3.08 7.19
N HIS A 232 -4.70 2.22 7.37
CA HIS A 232 -6.00 2.41 6.72
C HIS A 232 -6.63 3.76 7.10
N LEU A 233 -6.97 4.57 6.08
CA LEU A 233 -7.49 5.95 6.17
C LEU A 233 -6.56 6.96 6.82
N ARG A 234 -5.28 6.63 7.00
CA ARG A 234 -4.30 7.60 7.48
C ARG A 234 -4.08 8.69 6.43
N MET A 235 -4.09 9.94 6.89
CA MET A 235 -3.65 11.09 6.10
C MET A 235 -2.15 11.30 6.28
N SER A 236 -1.45 11.66 5.21
CA SER A 236 -0.01 11.95 5.22
C SER A 236 0.35 13.05 4.21
N ASP A 237 1.59 13.54 4.28
CA ASP A 237 2.13 14.61 3.44
C ASP A 237 1.21 15.85 3.44
N ASP A 238 1.09 16.49 4.61
CA ASP A 238 0.27 17.71 4.80
C ASP A 238 -1.18 17.56 4.30
N ASP A 239 -1.83 16.45 4.67
CA ASP A 239 -3.20 16.08 4.27
C ASP A 239 -3.42 15.98 2.76
N THR A 240 -2.36 15.76 1.96
CA THR A 240 -2.49 15.59 0.51
C THR A 240 -2.63 14.13 0.07
N LYS A 241 -2.28 13.17 0.93
CA LYS A 241 -2.37 11.73 0.62
C LYS A 241 -3.20 10.98 1.64
N VAL A 242 -4.00 10.03 1.15
CA VAL A 242 -4.77 9.11 1.99
C VAL A 242 -4.35 7.67 1.70
N HIS A 243 -4.06 6.93 2.75
CA HIS A 243 -3.70 5.51 2.68
C HIS A 243 -4.96 4.64 2.74
N ILE A 244 -5.14 3.73 1.78
CA ILE A 244 -6.30 2.82 1.74
C ILE A 244 -5.79 1.38 1.69
N PHE A 245 -6.01 0.65 2.78
CA PHE A 245 -5.75 -0.79 2.85
C PHE A 245 -6.63 -1.56 1.87
N HIS A 246 -6.07 -2.40 1.00
CA HIS A 246 -6.83 -3.02 -0.09
C HIS A 246 -7.10 -4.52 0.05
N HIS A 247 -6.45 -5.26 0.96
CA HIS A 247 -6.54 -6.73 1.04
C HIS A 247 -7.87 -7.23 1.63
N ALA A 248 -8.97 -7.04 0.90
CA ALA A 248 -10.31 -7.45 1.33
C ALA A 248 -10.45 -8.98 1.48
N SER A 249 -9.77 -9.76 0.66
CA SER A 249 -9.70 -11.23 0.75
C SER A 249 -9.07 -11.68 2.08
N PHE A 250 -8.02 -10.99 2.54
CA PHE A 250 -7.43 -11.21 3.86
C PHE A 250 -8.43 -10.90 4.99
N LEU A 251 -9.13 -9.76 4.91
CA LEU A 251 -10.11 -9.36 5.94
C LEU A 251 -11.29 -10.34 6.00
N GLU A 252 -11.73 -10.86 4.85
CA GLU A 252 -12.78 -11.89 4.80
C GLU A 252 -12.31 -13.18 5.49
N CYS A 253 -11.07 -13.64 5.26
CA CYS A 253 -10.50 -14.76 5.99
C CYS A 253 -10.43 -14.50 7.50
N GLN A 254 -9.97 -13.32 7.91
CA GLN A 254 -9.90 -12.94 9.34
C GLN A 254 -11.28 -12.82 9.99
N ARG A 255 -12.30 -12.36 9.26
CA ARG A 255 -13.67 -12.22 9.77
C ARG A 255 -14.33 -13.57 10.02
N HIS A 256 -14.01 -14.58 9.21
CA HIS A 256 -14.63 -15.90 9.28
C HIS A 256 -13.82 -16.92 10.06
N SER A 257 -12.56 -16.63 10.36
CA SER A 257 -11.71 -17.53 11.14
C SER A 257 -11.96 -17.43 12.64
N GLN A 258 -12.01 -18.59 13.31
CA GLN A 258 -11.97 -18.67 14.77
C GLN A 258 -10.57 -18.41 15.35
N LYS A 259 -9.52 -18.48 14.52
CA LYS A 259 -8.12 -18.19 14.89
C LYS A 259 -7.71 -16.74 14.69
N SER A 260 -8.69 -15.86 14.45
CA SER A 260 -8.41 -14.45 14.22
C SER A 260 -7.80 -13.81 15.47
N LEU A 261 -6.62 -13.21 15.29
CA LEU A 261 -5.99 -12.36 16.30
C LEU A 261 -6.50 -10.91 16.24
N LEU A 262 -7.18 -10.53 15.15
CA LEU A 262 -7.74 -9.18 15.04
C LEU A 262 -8.86 -8.99 16.08
N PRO A 263 -8.90 -7.83 16.76
CA PRO A 263 -10.02 -7.49 17.63
C PRO A 263 -11.35 -7.53 16.89
N GLU A 264 -12.41 -7.88 17.63
CA GLU A 264 -13.75 -7.94 17.07
C GLU A 264 -14.14 -6.60 16.46
N GLY A 265 -14.67 -6.64 15.23
CA GLY A 265 -15.10 -5.45 14.51
C GLY A 265 -14.05 -4.86 13.57
N VAL A 266 -12.74 -5.02 13.79
CA VAL A 266 -11.70 -4.40 12.93
C VAL A 266 -11.85 -4.84 11.48
N ALA A 267 -11.91 -6.15 11.22
CA ALA A 267 -12.07 -6.66 9.86
C ALA A 267 -13.42 -6.23 9.23
N THR A 268 -14.49 -6.29 10.01
CA THR A 268 -15.84 -5.92 9.57
C THR A 268 -15.95 -4.44 9.23
N GLU A 269 -15.44 -3.56 10.09
CA GLU A 269 -15.48 -2.12 9.89
C GLU A 269 -14.59 -1.71 8.71
N THR A 270 -13.40 -2.31 8.56
CA THR A 270 -12.51 -2.07 7.41
C THR A 270 -13.14 -2.52 6.08
N LEU A 271 -13.89 -3.63 6.07
CA LEU A 271 -14.67 -4.03 4.87
C LEU A 271 -15.81 -3.04 4.58
N GLN A 272 -16.41 -2.45 5.62
CA GLN A 272 -17.45 -1.43 5.46
C GLN A 272 -16.90 -0.10 4.94
N THR A 273 -15.73 0.34 5.40
CA THR A 273 -15.04 1.53 4.86
C THR A 273 -14.64 1.30 3.40
N LEU A 274 -14.20 0.08 3.03
CA LEU A 274 -13.98 -0.27 1.63
C LEU A 274 -15.27 -0.22 0.80
N ALA A 275 -16.38 -0.78 1.29
CA ALA A 275 -17.67 -0.68 0.62
C ALA A 275 -18.24 0.75 0.56
N LEU A 276 -17.79 1.66 1.44
CA LEU A 276 -18.08 3.08 1.38
C LEU A 276 -17.28 3.76 0.27
N LEU A 277 -15.96 3.56 0.26
CA LEU A 277 -15.02 4.23 -0.64
C LEU A 277 -14.98 3.64 -2.05
N LEU A 278 -15.25 2.34 -2.18
CA LEU A 278 -15.25 1.55 -3.40
C LEU A 278 -16.62 0.88 -3.59
N PRO A 279 -17.70 1.66 -3.82
CA PRO A 279 -19.03 1.09 -3.93
C PRO A 279 -19.16 0.24 -5.20
N SER A 280 -19.55 -1.04 -5.03
CA SER A 280 -19.65 -2.00 -6.14
C SER A 280 -20.66 -1.63 -7.22
N ALA A 281 -21.67 -0.82 -6.86
CA ALA A 281 -22.72 -0.35 -7.75
C ALA A 281 -22.28 0.80 -8.68
N ASP A 282 -21.14 1.45 -8.41
CA ASP A 282 -20.64 2.54 -9.24
C ASP A 282 -19.71 2.00 -10.34
N ALA A 283 -20.25 1.90 -11.56
CA ALA A 283 -19.53 1.33 -12.70
C ALA A 283 -18.22 2.09 -13.02
N GLU A 284 -18.25 3.41 -12.83
CA GLU A 284 -17.10 4.30 -13.05
C GLU A 284 -15.96 4.00 -12.08
N THR A 285 -16.23 3.95 -10.77
CA THR A 285 -15.24 3.61 -9.75
C THR A 285 -14.73 2.19 -9.93
N ARG A 286 -15.61 1.26 -10.32
CA ARG A 286 -15.21 -0.12 -10.60
C ARG A 286 -14.20 -0.21 -11.75
N THR A 287 -14.48 0.42 -12.88
CA THR A 287 -13.56 0.41 -14.04
C THR A 287 -12.23 1.09 -13.68
N TRP A 288 -12.27 2.19 -12.94
CA TRP A 288 -11.08 2.89 -12.46
C TRP A 288 -10.22 1.99 -11.54
N PHE A 289 -10.84 1.35 -10.54
CA PHE A 289 -10.15 0.48 -9.60
C PHE A 289 -9.58 -0.77 -10.28
N LEU A 290 -10.34 -1.42 -11.16
CA LEU A 290 -9.86 -2.60 -11.89
C LEU A 290 -8.66 -2.29 -12.80
N LYS A 291 -8.63 -1.10 -13.41
CA LYS A 291 -7.47 -0.63 -14.17
C LYS A 291 -6.23 -0.51 -13.28
N MET A 292 -6.37 0.04 -12.08
CA MET A 292 -5.27 0.15 -11.12
C MET A 292 -4.83 -1.23 -10.59
N ALA A 293 -5.79 -2.10 -10.28
CA ALA A 293 -5.52 -3.46 -9.81
C ALA A 293 -4.69 -4.26 -10.82
N ALA A 294 -4.99 -4.12 -12.11
CA ALA A 294 -4.24 -4.78 -13.18
C ALA A 294 -2.76 -4.35 -13.25
N THR A 295 -2.43 -3.12 -12.85
CA THR A 295 -1.05 -2.58 -12.91
C THR A 295 -0.28 -2.72 -11.61
N THR A 296 -0.96 -2.78 -10.46
CA THR A 296 -0.33 -2.70 -9.13
C THR A 296 -0.57 -3.94 -8.26
N GLY A 297 -1.32 -4.93 -8.76
CA GLY A 297 -1.56 -6.18 -8.03
C GLY A 297 -2.55 -6.04 -6.86
N LEU A 298 -3.43 -5.03 -6.90
CA LEU A 298 -4.43 -4.83 -5.85
C LEU A 298 -5.41 -5.99 -5.77
N ASP A 299 -5.93 -6.21 -4.57
CA ASP A 299 -6.98 -7.19 -4.35
C ASP A 299 -8.31 -6.71 -4.94
N THR A 300 -8.73 -7.38 -6.02
CA THR A 300 -9.96 -7.07 -6.73
C THR A 300 -11.22 -7.31 -5.89
N ARG A 301 -11.13 -7.98 -4.75
CA ARG A 301 -12.26 -8.13 -3.83
C ARG A 301 -12.62 -6.83 -3.12
N ALA A 302 -11.72 -5.84 -3.04
CA ALA A 302 -12.01 -4.55 -2.40
C ALA A 302 -13.19 -3.79 -3.04
N ILE A 303 -13.39 -3.91 -4.36
CA ILE A 303 -14.56 -3.33 -5.06
C ILE A 303 -15.82 -4.20 -4.95
N GLN A 304 -15.69 -5.41 -4.39
CA GLN A 304 -16.77 -6.40 -4.23
C GLN A 304 -17.35 -6.43 -2.82
N CYS A 305 -16.85 -5.61 -1.88
CA CYS A 305 -17.37 -5.47 -0.52
C CYS A 305 -18.83 -4.98 -0.47
N GLY A 306 -19.41 -4.62 -1.62
CA GLY A 306 -20.82 -4.30 -1.78
C GLY A 306 -21.08 -2.79 -1.76
N ARG A 307 -22.26 -2.42 -1.27
CA ARG A 307 -22.67 -1.02 -1.14
C ARG A 307 -23.23 -0.78 0.26
N LEU A 308 -22.66 0.19 0.96
CA LEU A 308 -23.27 0.68 2.19
C LEU A 308 -24.60 1.38 1.90
N ARG A 309 -25.67 0.87 2.52
CA ARG A 309 -27.00 1.51 2.55
C ARG A 309 -26.91 2.88 3.24
N SER A 310 -27.83 3.79 2.91
CA SER A 310 -27.81 5.17 3.39
C SER A 310 -27.84 5.29 4.92
N ASP A 311 -28.49 4.37 5.62
CA ASP A 311 -28.54 4.30 7.08
C ASP A 311 -27.19 3.88 7.68
N ARG A 312 -26.38 3.10 6.96
CA ARG A 312 -25.05 2.64 7.41
C ARG A 312 -23.92 3.63 7.11
N ARG A 313 -24.21 4.75 6.44
CA ARG A 313 -23.25 5.83 6.13
C ARG A 313 -23.18 6.92 7.23
N GLN A 314 -23.75 6.62 8.38
CA GLN A 314 -23.65 7.42 9.60
C GLN A 314 -22.27 7.21 10.19
N ILE A 315 -21.54 8.29 10.46
CA ILE A 315 -20.17 8.21 10.95
C ILE A 315 -20.08 7.53 12.33
N GLU A 316 -21.16 7.60 13.10
CA GLU A 316 -21.31 7.02 14.44
C GLU A 316 -21.32 5.48 14.43
N LYS A 317 -21.55 4.87 13.26
CA LYS A 317 -21.49 3.42 13.09
C LYS A 317 -20.07 2.89 12.91
N PHE A 318 -19.13 3.79 12.66
CA PHE A 318 -17.70 3.50 12.64
C PHE A 318 -17.16 3.84 14.02
N ARG A 319 -16.57 2.87 14.71
CA ARG A 319 -15.94 3.08 16.02
C ARG A 319 -14.43 3.10 15.88
N ILE A 320 -13.88 2.17 15.12
CA ILE A 320 -12.44 1.94 15.00
C ILE A 320 -11.80 2.99 14.11
N TRP A 321 -12.43 3.29 12.97
CA TRP A 321 -11.90 4.23 11.98
C TRP A 321 -12.59 5.60 12.03
N ARG A 322 -13.38 5.88 13.08
CA ARG A 322 -14.21 7.10 13.18
C ARG A 322 -13.39 8.37 13.00
N ASP A 323 -12.35 8.55 13.80
CA ASP A 323 -11.57 9.80 13.82
C ASP A 323 -10.88 10.04 12.48
N ARG A 324 -10.33 8.98 11.86
CA ARG A 324 -9.73 9.08 10.51
C ARG A 324 -10.76 9.39 9.43
N LEU A 325 -11.96 8.81 9.52
CA LEU A 325 -13.07 9.16 8.62
C LEU A 325 -13.55 10.59 8.81
N VAL A 326 -13.58 11.10 10.05
CA VAL A 326 -13.92 12.50 10.35
C VAL A 326 -12.92 13.42 9.67
N THR A 327 -11.63 13.23 9.92
CA THR A 327 -10.56 14.05 9.32
C THR A 327 -10.62 13.98 7.79
N LEU A 328 -10.76 12.78 7.23
CA LEU A 328 -10.86 12.61 5.78
C LEU A 328 -12.11 13.29 5.20
N LYS A 329 -13.24 13.26 5.92
CA LYS A 329 -14.47 13.95 5.51
C LYS A 329 -14.30 15.46 5.58
N GLN A 330 -13.67 15.98 6.62
CA GLN A 330 -13.37 17.40 6.76
C GLN A 330 -12.49 17.89 5.60
N VAL A 331 -11.37 17.20 5.33
CA VAL A 331 -10.49 17.54 4.21
C VAL A 331 -11.22 17.47 2.88
N PHE A 332 -12.08 16.45 2.69
CA PHE A 332 -12.91 16.38 1.50
C PHE A 332 -13.84 17.58 1.37
N ASP A 333 -14.59 17.95 2.42
CA ASP A 333 -15.56 19.05 2.41
C ASP A 333 -14.91 20.43 2.21
N GLU A 334 -13.78 20.66 2.86
CA GLU A 334 -13.06 21.94 2.80
C GLU A 334 -12.28 22.12 1.49
N ALA A 335 -11.95 21.03 0.79
CA ALA A 335 -11.19 21.10 -0.44
C ALA A 335 -11.91 21.96 -1.49
N GLN A 336 -11.20 22.96 -2.02
CA GLN A 336 -11.66 23.80 -3.12
C GLN A 336 -11.06 23.33 -4.45
N PRO A 337 -11.85 23.30 -5.54
CA PRO A 337 -11.35 22.91 -6.85
C PRO A 337 -10.29 23.92 -7.34
N LYS A 338 -9.05 23.46 -7.49
CA LYS A 338 -7.89 24.27 -7.95
C LYS A 338 -7.72 24.24 -9.46
N THR A 339 -8.24 23.21 -10.13
CA THR A 339 -8.09 22.99 -11.58
C THR A 339 -9.44 22.97 -12.29
N LEU A 340 -9.46 23.28 -13.60
CA LEU A 340 -10.68 23.21 -14.41
C LEU A 340 -11.30 21.81 -14.43
N SER A 341 -10.47 20.76 -14.40
CA SER A 341 -10.95 19.38 -14.31
C SER A 341 -11.63 19.11 -12.97
N GLN A 342 -11.07 19.59 -11.85
CA GLN A 342 -11.73 19.51 -10.54
C GLN A 342 -13.06 20.27 -10.54
N TRP A 343 -13.10 21.50 -11.08
CA TRP A 343 -14.34 22.27 -11.24
C TRP A 343 -15.41 21.56 -12.08
N TRP A 344 -15.00 20.77 -13.07
CA TRP A 344 -15.93 19.99 -13.88
C TRP A 344 -16.61 18.87 -13.07
N TYR A 345 -15.84 18.16 -12.25
CA TYR A 345 -16.32 17.03 -11.45
C TYR A 345 -16.93 17.43 -10.10
N ASP A 346 -16.57 18.59 -9.56
CA ASP A 346 -17.11 19.08 -8.30
C ASP A 346 -18.56 19.55 -8.48
N ARG A 347 -19.50 18.71 -8.07
CA ARG A 347 -20.94 18.98 -8.11
C ARG A 347 -21.54 19.22 -6.72
N ARG A 348 -20.71 19.41 -5.69
CA ARG A 348 -21.17 19.55 -4.29
C ARG A 348 -22.00 20.81 -4.08
N ASN A 349 -21.60 21.92 -4.71
CA ASN A 349 -22.37 23.17 -4.71
C ASN A 349 -22.82 23.52 -6.14
N GLY A 350 -24.04 23.12 -6.49
CA GLY A 350 -24.61 23.37 -7.81
C GLY A 350 -24.62 24.85 -8.20
N VAL A 351 -24.87 25.75 -7.24
CA VAL A 351 -24.92 27.20 -7.48
C VAL A 351 -23.54 27.72 -7.89
N GLN A 352 -22.50 27.42 -7.09
CA GLN A 352 -21.13 27.82 -7.43
C GLN A 352 -20.67 27.25 -8.76
N TRP A 353 -21.02 25.99 -9.04
CA TRP A 353 -20.72 25.33 -10.31
C TRP A 353 -21.35 26.10 -11.49
N TYR A 354 -22.65 26.43 -11.43
CA TYR A 354 -23.30 27.21 -12.49
C TYR A 354 -22.68 28.60 -12.64
N THR A 355 -22.44 29.31 -11.53
CA THR A 355 -21.84 30.65 -11.56
C THR A 355 -20.48 30.65 -12.26
N PHE A 356 -19.63 29.65 -11.96
CA PHE A 356 -18.31 29.52 -12.58
C PHE A 356 -18.41 29.30 -14.10
N TRP A 357 -19.22 28.34 -14.55
CA TRP A 357 -19.33 28.03 -15.99
C TRP A 357 -20.07 29.12 -16.77
N VAL A 358 -21.04 29.80 -16.17
CA VAL A 358 -21.68 30.98 -16.77
C VAL A 358 -20.66 32.12 -16.91
N ALA A 359 -19.83 32.37 -15.91
CA ALA A 359 -18.77 33.39 -16.00
C ALA A 359 -17.78 33.09 -17.13
N ILE A 360 -17.35 31.82 -17.27
CA ILE A 360 -16.51 31.38 -18.40
C ILE A 360 -17.21 31.61 -19.73
N LEU A 361 -18.48 31.25 -19.86
CA LEU A 361 -19.25 31.44 -21.08
C LEU A 361 -19.34 32.93 -21.47
N VAL A 362 -19.65 33.80 -20.50
CA VAL A 362 -19.72 35.25 -20.72
C VAL A 362 -18.36 35.82 -21.13
N LEU A 363 -17.27 35.37 -20.50
CA LEU A 363 -15.92 35.78 -20.87
C LEU A 363 -15.58 35.39 -22.31
N VAL A 364 -15.86 34.15 -22.71
CA VAL A 364 -15.63 33.67 -24.08
C VAL A 364 -16.44 34.46 -25.09
N LEU A 365 -17.73 34.69 -24.83
CA LEU A 365 -18.59 35.48 -25.70
C LEU A 365 -18.09 36.93 -25.83
N THR A 366 -17.62 37.53 -24.73
CA THR A 366 -17.06 38.89 -24.74
C THR A 366 -15.81 38.97 -25.62
N ILE A 367 -14.90 38.00 -25.51
CA ILE A 367 -13.69 37.95 -26.35
C ILE A 367 -14.06 37.78 -27.82
N VAL A 368 -15.00 36.88 -28.14
CA VAL A 368 -15.43 36.62 -29.51
C VAL A 368 -16.10 37.85 -30.13
N PHE A 369 -17.04 38.48 -29.42
CA PHE A 369 -17.68 39.69 -29.91
C PHE A 369 -16.70 40.86 -30.04
N GLY A 370 -15.77 41.02 -29.09
CA GLY A 370 -14.70 42.01 -29.20
C GLY A 370 -13.81 41.77 -30.43
N LEU A 371 -13.50 40.52 -30.75
CA LEU A 371 -12.72 40.17 -31.94
C LEU A 371 -13.48 40.48 -33.23
N ILE A 372 -14.76 40.10 -33.31
CA ILE A 372 -15.62 40.38 -34.47
C ILE A 372 -15.70 41.90 -34.70
N GLN A 373 -15.97 42.67 -33.64
CA GLN A 373 -16.03 44.13 -33.71
C GLN A 373 -14.70 44.76 -34.15
N SER A 374 -13.57 44.23 -33.66
CA SER A 374 -12.24 44.69 -34.09
C SER A 374 -11.99 44.42 -35.57
N ILE A 375 -12.43 43.27 -36.10
CA ILE A 375 -12.27 42.91 -37.52
C ILE A 375 -13.17 43.79 -38.39
N GLU A 376 -14.43 43.97 -38.01
CA GLU A 376 -15.37 44.84 -38.73
C GLU A 376 -14.87 46.30 -38.73
N GLY A 377 -14.39 46.80 -37.61
CA GLY A 377 -13.79 48.13 -37.51
C GLY A 377 -12.57 48.27 -38.43
N ALA A 378 -11.67 47.29 -38.45
CA ALA A 378 -10.51 47.30 -39.34
C ALA A 378 -10.91 47.28 -40.83
N LEU A 379 -11.90 46.45 -41.19
CA LEU A 379 -12.44 46.37 -42.56
C LEU A 379 -13.11 47.68 -42.99
N GLN A 380 -13.89 48.31 -42.11
CA GLN A 380 -14.53 49.60 -42.37
C GLN A 380 -13.48 50.68 -42.63
N VAL A 381 -12.46 50.79 -41.78
CA VAL A 381 -11.37 51.76 -41.95
C VAL A 381 -10.62 51.51 -43.26
N TYR A 382 -10.30 50.25 -43.57
CA TYR A 382 -9.65 49.89 -44.83
C TYR A 382 -10.50 50.26 -46.06
N ALA A 383 -11.81 49.96 -46.03
CA ALA A 383 -12.74 50.32 -47.09
C ALA A 383 -12.82 51.85 -47.28
N SER A 384 -12.84 52.63 -46.19
CA SER A 384 -12.83 54.10 -46.24
C SER A 384 -11.54 54.65 -46.84
N PHE A 385 -10.36 54.12 -46.47
CA PHE A 385 -9.10 54.53 -47.08
C PHE A 385 -9.05 54.22 -48.57
N LYS A 386 -9.55 53.05 -48.98
CA LYS A 386 -9.64 52.67 -50.40
C LYS A 386 -10.58 53.59 -51.17
N SER A 387 -11.73 53.96 -50.60
CA SER A 387 -12.66 54.90 -51.26
C SER A 387 -12.06 56.31 -51.43
N LEU A 388 -11.22 56.75 -50.49
CA LEU A 388 -10.51 58.03 -50.59
C LEU A 388 -9.35 58.02 -51.60
N SER A 389 -8.84 56.83 -51.96
CA SER A 389 -7.69 56.65 -52.84
C SER A 389 -8.06 56.24 -54.27
N GLY A 390 -9.35 56.13 -54.59
CA GLY A 390 -9.82 55.88 -55.96
C GLY A 390 -9.65 57.13 -56.85
N PRO A 391 -9.28 56.99 -58.14
CA PRO A 391 -9.06 58.15 -59.00
C PRO A 391 -10.37 58.90 -59.21
N GLY A 392 -10.36 60.20 -58.89
CA GLY A 392 -11.43 61.13 -59.23
C GLY A 392 -11.53 61.41 -60.72
#